data_AF-A0A2J6P0I7-F1
#
_entry.id   AF-A0A2J6P0I7-F1
#
_cell.length_a   1.000
_cell.length_b   1.000
_cell.length_c   1.000
_cell.angle_alpha   90.00
_cell.angle_beta   90.00
_cell.angle_gamma   90.00
#
_symmetry.space_group_name_H-M   'P 1'
#
loop_
_entity.id
_entity.type
_entity.pdbx_description
1 polymer ?
#
loop_
_entity_poly.entity_id
_entity_poly.type
_entity_poly.pdbx_seq_one_letter_code
_entity_poly.pdbx_strand_id
1 'polypeptide(L)'
;MKDVKTDTHKAIEQLQTNQKELRQANNDYKATIDERIKHNETAVKQYDQVIQRLTKGITAMFFIVALVMIAFLALSPLGDWLGVQHFYEWLNYVLKTGHSTWRYFMLIFYLVPYVLFGGLIYAILSAYKRI
;
A
#
# COMPACT_ATOMS: atom_id res chain seq x y z
N MET A 1 7.86 65.50 46.03
CA MET A 1 8.17 64.14 46.56
C MET A 1 6.93 63.24 46.71
N LYS A 2 5.74 63.76 47.08
CA LYS A 2 4.51 62.95 47.17
C LYS A 2 3.97 62.45 45.82
N ASP A 3 4.03 63.26 44.77
CA ASP A 3 3.58 62.85 43.42
C ASP A 3 4.37 61.69 42.83
N VAL A 4 5.71 61.76 42.89
CA VAL A 4 6.60 60.70 42.39
C VAL A 4 6.30 59.34 43.03
N LYS A 5 6.02 59.32 44.34
CA LYS A 5 5.69 58.07 45.05
C LYS A 5 4.34 57.48 44.61
N THR A 6 3.41 58.34 44.21
CA THR A 6 2.06 57.96 43.79
C THR A 6 2.07 57.45 42.34
N ASP A 7 2.84 58.11 41.47
CA ASP A 7 3.06 57.68 40.08
C ASP A 7 3.82 56.35 40.01
N THR A 8 4.81 56.15 40.88
CA THR A 8 5.55 54.89 40.96
C THR A 8 4.64 53.73 41.38
N HIS A 9 3.69 53.98 42.29
CA HIS A 9 2.75 52.95 42.75
C HIS A 9 1.76 52.55 41.64
N LYS A 10 1.21 53.55 40.92
CA LYS A 10 0.34 53.30 39.76
C LYS A 10 1.07 52.56 38.64
N ALA A 11 2.33 52.89 38.38
CA ALA A 11 3.14 52.20 37.39
C ALA A 11 3.37 50.72 37.76
N ILE A 12 3.60 50.41 39.04
CA ILE A 12 3.75 49.03 39.52
C ILE A 12 2.43 48.25 39.41
N GLU A 13 1.29 48.85 39.76
CA GLU A 13 -0.02 48.23 39.57
C GLU A 13 -0.30 47.92 38.10
N GLN A 14 -0.05 48.89 37.20
CA GLN A 14 -0.21 48.70 35.76
C GLN A 14 0.70 47.59 35.21
N LEU A 15 1.94 47.50 35.70
CA LEU A 15 2.84 46.42 35.31
C LEU A 15 2.34 45.06 35.79
N GLN A 16 1.79 44.97 37.01
CA GLN A 16 1.23 43.72 37.53
C GLN A 16 -0.03 43.29 36.78
N THR A 17 -0.94 44.21 36.45
CA THR A 17 -2.12 43.90 35.63
C THR A 17 -1.72 43.48 34.23
N ASN A 18 -0.84 44.23 33.56
CA ASN A 18 -0.32 43.86 32.24
C ASN A 18 0.34 42.47 32.25
N GLN A 19 1.11 42.13 33.30
CA GLN A 19 1.75 40.83 33.40
C GLN A 19 0.73 39.69 33.62
N LYS A 20 -0.36 39.93 34.36
CA LYS A 20 -1.48 38.98 34.49
C LYS A 20 -2.23 38.79 33.17
N GLU A 21 -2.55 39.87 32.48
CA GLU A 21 -3.23 39.82 31.17
C GLU A 21 -2.37 39.09 30.14
N LEU A 22 -1.07 39.36 30.09
CA LEU A 22 -0.13 38.66 29.22
C LEU A 22 -0.06 37.17 29.51
N ARG A 23 -0.05 36.77 30.79
CA ARG A 23 -0.07 35.35 31.18
C ARG A 23 -1.37 34.67 30.78
N GLN A 24 -2.49 35.35 30.96
CA GLN A 24 -3.80 34.82 30.60
C GLN A 24 -3.94 34.66 29.08
N ALA A 25 -3.59 35.70 28.32
CA ALA A 25 -3.57 35.64 26.86
C ALA A 25 -2.67 34.51 26.35
N ASN A 26 -1.49 34.31 26.94
CA ASN A 26 -0.57 33.24 26.54
C ASN A 26 -1.14 31.84 26.83
N ASN A 27 -1.80 31.66 27.97
CA ASN A 27 -2.48 30.41 28.30
C ASN A 27 -3.65 30.12 27.34
N ASP A 28 -4.44 31.14 26.99
CA ASP A 28 -5.56 31.01 26.04
C ASP A 28 -5.06 30.69 24.62
N TYR A 29 -3.95 31.32 24.20
CA TYR A 29 -3.27 30.99 22.95
C TYR A 29 -2.78 29.55 22.93
N LYS A 30 -2.17 29.08 24.03
CA LYS A 30 -1.70 27.70 24.14
C LYS A 30 -2.85 26.70 24.05
N ALA A 31 -3.96 26.96 24.73
CA ALA A 31 -5.16 26.12 24.66
C ALA A 31 -5.72 26.04 23.23
N THR A 32 -5.80 27.19 22.55
CA THR A 32 -6.29 27.27 21.17
C THR A 32 -5.36 26.50 20.20
N ILE A 33 -4.05 26.58 20.40
CA ILE A 33 -3.07 25.84 19.58
C ILE A 33 -3.20 24.34 19.82
N ASP A 34 -3.29 23.89 21.07
CA ASP A 34 -3.46 22.47 21.42
C ASP A 34 -4.73 21.90 20.79
N GLU A 35 -5.83 22.66 20.83
CA GLU A 35 -7.10 22.25 20.22
C GLU A 35 -6.97 22.11 18.68
N ARG A 36 -6.30 23.05 18.03
CA ARG A 36 -6.01 22.99 16.58
C ARG A 36 -5.07 21.84 16.23
N ILE A 37 -4.06 21.56 17.04
CA ILE A 37 -3.16 20.42 16.85
C ILE A 37 -3.95 19.11 16.94
N LYS A 38 -4.79 18.96 17.96
CA LYS A 38 -5.61 17.76 18.17
C LYS A 38 -6.62 17.55 17.03
N HIS A 39 -7.24 18.63 16.57
CA HIS A 39 -8.13 18.58 15.40
C HIS A 39 -7.37 18.18 14.14
N ASN A 40 -6.21 18.78 13.89
CA ASN A 40 -5.36 18.43 12.74
C ASN A 40 -4.85 16.98 12.80
N GLU A 41 -4.47 16.49 13.97
CA GLU A 41 -4.04 15.09 14.15
C GLU A 41 -5.18 14.12 13.81
N THR A 42 -6.42 14.48 14.16
CA THR A 42 -7.61 13.69 13.80
C THR A 42 -7.84 13.68 12.29
N ALA A 43 -7.73 14.85 11.65
CA ALA A 43 -7.86 14.97 10.20
C ALA A 43 -6.76 14.17 9.47
N VAL A 44 -5.50 14.27 9.91
CA VAL A 44 -4.38 13.51 9.37
C VAL A 44 -4.62 12.01 9.49
N LYS A 45 -5.09 11.51 10.64
CA LYS A 45 -5.41 10.10 10.82
C LYS A 45 -6.52 9.62 9.88
N GLN A 46 -7.52 10.45 9.60
CA GLN A 46 -8.57 10.13 8.62
C GLN A 46 -7.99 10.04 7.20
N TYR A 47 -7.12 10.96 6.81
CA TYR A 47 -6.44 10.90 5.52
C TYR A 47 -5.58 9.63 5.40
N ASP A 48 -4.78 9.31 6.40
CA ASP A 48 -3.98 8.08 6.43
C ASP A 48 -4.85 6.84 6.27
N GLN A 49 -5.99 6.78 6.95
CA GLN A 49 -6.90 5.65 6.85
C GLN A 49 -7.51 5.52 5.45
N VAL A 50 -7.88 6.64 4.83
CA VAL A 50 -8.40 6.66 3.45
C VAL A 50 -7.33 6.24 2.46
N ILE A 51 -6.12 6.79 2.58
CA ILE A 51 -4.98 6.45 1.73
C ILE A 51 -4.67 4.97 1.86
N GLN A 52 -4.58 4.41 3.07
CA GLN A 52 -4.35 2.98 3.26
C GLN A 52 -5.43 2.10 2.60
N ARG A 53 -6.71 2.49 2.71
CA ARG A 53 -7.81 1.76 2.06
C ARG A 53 -7.70 1.83 0.53
N LEU A 54 -7.39 3.01 -0.01
CA LEU A 54 -7.19 3.21 -1.44
C LEU A 54 -5.98 2.42 -1.94
N THR A 55 -4.85 2.49 -1.25
CA THR A 55 -3.64 1.71 -1.58
C THR A 55 -3.95 0.22 -1.59
N LYS A 56 -4.62 -0.32 -0.57
CA LYS A 56 -5.02 -1.74 -0.55
C LYS A 56 -5.94 -2.10 -1.71
N GLY A 57 -6.91 -1.24 -2.03
CA GLY A 57 -7.82 -1.44 -3.17
C GLY A 57 -7.11 -1.44 -4.51
N ILE A 58 -6.22 -0.47 -4.76
CA ILE A 58 -5.43 -0.35 -5.99
C ILE A 58 -4.47 -1.54 -6.12
N THR A 59 -3.79 -1.93 -5.04
CA THR A 59 -2.93 -3.10 -5.03
C THR A 59 -3.70 -4.37 -5.37
N ALA A 60 -4.89 -4.58 -4.81
CA ALA A 60 -5.73 -5.72 -5.15
C ALA A 60 -6.13 -5.73 -6.65
N MET A 61 -6.50 -4.58 -7.22
CA MET A 61 -6.82 -4.46 -8.65
C MET A 61 -5.63 -4.86 -9.54
N PHE A 62 -4.41 -4.44 -9.19
CA PHE A 62 -3.21 -4.84 -9.91
C PHE A 62 -3.03 -6.36 -9.95
N PHE A 63 -3.22 -7.03 -8.81
CA PHE A 63 -3.12 -8.49 -8.73
C PHE A 63 -4.23 -9.21 -9.51
N ILE A 64 -5.47 -8.69 -9.48
CA ILE A 64 -6.57 -9.23 -10.28
C ILE A 64 -6.25 -9.14 -11.78
N VAL A 65 -5.77 -7.98 -12.24
CA VAL A 65 -5.37 -7.81 -13.65
C VAL A 65 -4.24 -8.77 -14.02
N ALA A 66 -3.25 -8.96 -13.15
CA ALA A 66 -2.17 -9.94 -13.39
C ALA A 66 -2.71 -11.38 -13.50
N LEU A 67 -3.64 -11.78 -12.63
CA LEU A 67 -4.28 -13.09 -12.71
C LEU A 67 -5.12 -13.25 -13.97
N VAL A 68 -5.86 -12.21 -14.37
CA VAL A 68 -6.63 -12.19 -15.62
C VAL A 68 -5.69 -12.34 -16.81
N MET A 69 -4.57 -11.60 -16.87
CA MET A 69 -3.56 -11.73 -17.93
C MET A 69 -3.01 -13.15 -18.03
N ILE A 70 -2.72 -13.79 -16.89
CA ILE A 70 -2.25 -15.19 -16.87
C ILE A 70 -3.35 -16.15 -17.33
N ALA A 71 -4.59 -15.94 -16.90
CA ALA A 71 -5.73 -16.75 -17.34
C ALA A 71 -5.97 -16.61 -18.85
N PHE A 72 -5.88 -15.41 -19.41
CA PHE A 72 -5.94 -15.18 -20.86
C PHE A 72 -4.78 -15.85 -21.59
N LEU A 73 -3.58 -15.83 -21.01
CA LEU A 73 -2.41 -16.49 -21.58
C LEU A 73 -2.54 -18.03 -21.55
N ALA A 74 -3.26 -18.58 -20.57
CA ALA A 74 -3.53 -20.01 -20.45
C ALA A 74 -4.77 -20.51 -21.22
N LEU A 75 -5.81 -19.68 -21.39
CA LEU A 75 -7.12 -20.08 -21.92
C LEU A 75 -7.49 -19.50 -23.29
N SER A 76 -6.79 -18.47 -23.77
CA SER A 76 -7.14 -17.73 -24.99
C SER A 76 -6.15 -18.00 -26.15
N PRO A 77 -6.46 -17.59 -27.40
CA PRO A 77 -5.65 -17.88 -28.60
C PRO A 77 -4.26 -17.19 -28.61
N LEU A 78 -3.93 -16.38 -27.60
CA LEU A 78 -2.55 -15.90 -27.39
C LEU A 78 -1.60 -17.02 -26.95
N GLY A 79 -2.12 -18.15 -26.45
CA GLY A 79 -1.32 -19.36 -26.21
C GLY A 79 -0.69 -19.93 -27.48
N ASP A 80 -1.29 -19.68 -28.66
CA ASP A 80 -0.69 -20.04 -29.97
C ASP A 80 0.56 -19.21 -30.26
N TRP A 81 0.62 -17.94 -29.82
CA TRP A 81 1.82 -17.10 -29.95
C TRP A 81 2.99 -17.70 -29.15
N LEU A 82 2.71 -18.22 -27.96
CA LEU A 82 3.73 -18.86 -27.09
C LEU A 82 4.14 -20.26 -27.55
N GLY A 83 3.56 -20.76 -28.65
CA GLY A 83 3.93 -22.04 -29.24
C GLY A 83 3.57 -23.24 -28.36
N VAL A 84 2.68 -23.06 -27.38
CA VAL A 84 2.25 -24.13 -26.46
C VAL A 84 1.58 -25.26 -27.24
N GLN A 85 0.78 -24.92 -28.26
CA GLN A 85 0.17 -25.90 -29.15
C GLN A 85 1.23 -26.68 -29.95
N HIS A 86 2.19 -25.99 -30.57
CA HIS A 86 3.30 -26.64 -31.29
C HIS A 86 4.21 -27.47 -30.38
N PHE A 87 4.39 -27.05 -29.12
CA PHE A 87 5.12 -27.82 -28.12
C PHE A 87 4.39 -29.13 -27.80
N TYR A 88 3.07 -29.09 -27.63
CA TYR A 88 2.26 -30.29 -27.42
C TYR A 88 2.19 -31.18 -28.67
N GLU A 89 2.11 -30.62 -29.86
CA GLU A 89 2.16 -31.37 -31.12
C GLU A 89 3.51 -32.07 -31.31
N TRP A 90 4.61 -31.36 -31.07
CA TRP A 90 5.96 -31.93 -31.10
C TRP A 90 6.16 -32.99 -30.01
N LEU A 91 5.71 -32.74 -28.78
CA LEU A 91 5.72 -33.72 -27.70
C LEU A 91 4.96 -34.97 -28.09
N ASN A 92 3.76 -34.83 -28.66
CA ASN A 92 2.92 -35.94 -29.08
C ASN A 92 3.55 -36.71 -30.25
N TYR A 93 4.19 -36.01 -31.19
CA TYR A 93 4.96 -36.63 -32.26
C TYR A 93 6.11 -37.47 -31.70
N VAL A 94 6.90 -36.92 -30.77
CA VAL A 94 8.00 -37.64 -30.10
C VAL A 94 7.48 -38.78 -29.23
N LEU A 95 6.32 -38.64 -28.59
CA LEU A 95 5.68 -39.68 -27.80
C LEU A 95 5.24 -40.86 -28.67
N LYS A 96 4.80 -40.58 -29.90
CA LYS A 96 4.39 -41.60 -30.89
C LYS A 96 5.57 -42.29 -31.58
N THR A 97 6.69 -41.59 -31.78
CA THR A 97 7.89 -42.15 -32.43
C THR A 97 8.89 -42.77 -31.45
N GLY A 98 8.81 -42.44 -30.16
CA GLY A 98 9.71 -42.94 -29.12
C GLY A 98 9.31 -44.33 -28.58
N HIS A 99 10.05 -45.37 -28.96
CA HIS A 99 9.86 -46.75 -28.47
C HIS A 99 10.58 -47.09 -27.14
N SER A 100 11.03 -46.11 -26.36
CA SER A 100 11.91 -46.29 -25.19
C SER A 100 11.41 -45.58 -23.93
N THR A 101 12.06 -45.84 -22.78
CA THR A 101 11.89 -45.18 -21.47
C THR A 101 11.83 -43.64 -21.57
N TRP A 102 12.44 -43.08 -22.62
CA TRP A 102 12.34 -41.69 -23.05
C TRP A 102 10.90 -41.14 -23.10
N ARG A 103 9.91 -41.97 -23.42
CA ARG A 103 8.48 -41.62 -23.43
C ARG A 103 7.97 -41.15 -22.07
N TYR A 104 8.40 -41.80 -20.99
CA TYR A 104 7.99 -41.46 -19.63
C TYR A 104 8.67 -40.17 -19.15
N PHE A 105 9.89 -39.89 -19.62
CA PHE A 105 10.60 -38.66 -19.32
C PHE A 105 9.95 -37.44 -19.99
N MET A 106 9.49 -37.58 -21.24
CA MET A 106 8.73 -36.56 -21.96
C MET A 106 7.36 -36.24 -21.31
N LEU A 107 6.75 -37.22 -20.65
CA LEU A 107 5.51 -37.03 -19.87
C LEU A 107 5.71 -36.10 -18.65
N ILE A 108 6.92 -36.05 -18.08
CA ILE A 108 7.24 -35.09 -17.02
C ILE A 108 7.34 -33.68 -17.61
N PHE A 109 7.93 -33.54 -18.81
CA PHE A 109 7.96 -32.25 -19.54
C PHE A 109 6.57 -31.73 -19.91
N TYR A 110 5.60 -32.61 -20.14
CA TYR A 110 4.19 -32.22 -20.34
C TYR A 110 3.60 -31.49 -19.12
N LEU A 111 4.03 -31.84 -17.90
CA LEU A 111 3.57 -31.21 -16.66
C LEU A 111 4.26 -29.89 -16.34
N VAL A 112 5.46 -29.65 -16.91
CA VAL A 112 6.28 -28.46 -16.60
C VAL A 112 5.52 -27.14 -16.83
N PRO A 113 4.82 -26.91 -17.96
CA PRO A 113 4.06 -25.68 -18.17
C PRO A 113 3.01 -25.46 -17.07
N TYR A 114 2.28 -26.52 -16.68
CA TYR A 114 1.25 -26.44 -15.65
C TYR A 114 1.84 -26.14 -14.26
N VAL A 115 2.97 -26.75 -13.93
CA VAL A 115 3.69 -26.47 -12.67
C VAL A 115 4.22 -25.03 -12.66
N LEU A 116 4.72 -24.51 -13.79
CA LEU A 116 5.14 -23.12 -13.92
C LEU A 116 3.95 -22.16 -13.74
N PHE A 117 2.81 -22.40 -14.38
CA PHE A 117 1.59 -21.60 -14.20
C PHE A 117 1.09 -21.65 -12.76
N GLY A 118 1.02 -22.83 -12.16
CA GLY A 118 0.64 -23.00 -10.76
C GLY A 118 1.59 -22.26 -9.81
N GLY A 119 2.90 -22.33 -10.08
CA GLY A 119 3.93 -21.60 -9.34
C GLY A 119 3.81 -20.08 -9.49
N LEU A 120 3.47 -19.59 -10.68
CA LEU A 120 3.29 -18.16 -10.95
C LEU A 120 2.05 -17.61 -10.23
N ILE A 121 0.93 -18.33 -10.30
CA ILE A 121 -0.29 -18.01 -9.53
C ILE A 121 0.00 -18.05 -8.03
N TYR A 122 0.72 -19.08 -7.56
CA TYR A 122 1.10 -19.20 -6.16
C TYR A 122 2.00 -18.03 -5.71
N ALA A 123 2.97 -17.63 -6.52
CA ALA A 123 3.85 -16.50 -6.22
C ALA A 123 3.06 -15.18 -6.11
N ILE A 124 2.10 -14.96 -7.01
CA ILE A 124 1.21 -13.79 -7.01
C ILE A 124 0.32 -13.79 -5.75
N LEU A 125 -0.30 -14.93 -5.42
CA LEU A 125 -1.13 -15.06 -4.22
C LEU A 125 -0.31 -14.92 -2.93
N SER A 126 0.90 -15.45 -2.90
CA SER A 126 1.84 -15.34 -1.77
C SER A 126 2.31 -13.90 -1.59
N ALA A 127 2.61 -13.20 -2.69
CA ALA A 127 2.95 -11.78 -2.67
C ALA A 127 1.77 -10.94 -2.19
N TYR A 128 0.55 -11.21 -2.64
CA TYR A 128 -0.65 -10.53 -2.17
C TYR A 128 -0.90 -10.77 -0.67
N LYS A 129 -0.71 -12.00 -0.17
CA LYS A 129 -0.90 -12.33 1.25
C LYS A 129 0.13 -11.68 2.18
N ARG A 130 1.31 -11.32 1.65
CA ARG A 130 2.39 -10.67 2.41
C ARG A 130 2.20 -9.14 2.54
N ILE A 131 1.31 -8.55 1.76
CA ILE A 131 0.96 -7.12 1.77
C ILE A 131 -0.25 -6.88 2.67
#